data_AF-A0A2X3DGP1-F1
#
_entry.id   AF-A0A2X3DGP1-F1
#
_cell.length_a   1.000
_cell.length_b   1.000
_cell.length_c   1.000
_cell.angle_alpha   90.00
_cell.angle_beta   90.00
_cell.angle_gamma   90.00
#
_symmetry.space_group_name_H-M   'P 1'
#
loop_
_entity.id
_entity.type
_entity.pdbx_description
1 polymer ?
#
loop_
_entity_poly.entity_id
_entity_poly.type
_entity_poly.pdbx_seq_one_letter_code
_entity_poly.pdbx_strand_id
1 'polypeptide(L)'
;MSRLADIREQDATGKAADIFAGIKKAMGKVPNAYLTIGGHSPAALQQALAHNAMLHKGSLSAQQLEAINLSVSEATGCDYCLAAHTLMAKKAGFSSEQIHALRRGEYAEEAQLDALVKFAQTLVTTPVRCRKPTSPRCATPVLATSR
;
A
#
# COMPACT_ATOMS: atom_id res chain seq x y z
N MET A 1 -4.79 -20.31 -9.47
CA MET A 1 -6.22 -19.94 -9.55
C MET A 1 -6.50 -18.83 -8.54
N SER A 2 -7.38 -17.87 -8.84
CA SER A 2 -7.78 -16.84 -7.87
C SER A 2 -8.44 -17.47 -6.65
N ARG A 3 -8.13 -16.95 -5.46
CA ARG A 3 -8.77 -17.37 -4.19
C ARG A 3 -10.10 -16.66 -3.94
N LEU A 4 -10.41 -15.63 -4.71
CA LEU A 4 -11.62 -14.83 -4.61
C LEU A 4 -12.40 -14.93 -5.93
N ALA A 5 -13.73 -14.87 -5.85
CA ALA A 5 -14.56 -14.77 -7.03
C ALA A 5 -14.21 -13.51 -7.82
N ASP A 6 -14.13 -13.64 -9.14
CA ASP A 6 -13.90 -12.50 -10.01
C ASP A 6 -15.21 -11.72 -10.18
N ILE A 7 -15.13 -10.39 -10.05
CA ILE A 7 -16.28 -9.49 -10.11
C ILE A 7 -15.97 -8.44 -11.16
N ARG A 8 -16.80 -8.39 -12.21
CA ARG A 8 -16.66 -7.41 -13.28
C ARG A 8 -17.29 -6.09 -12.86
N GLU A 9 -16.66 -4.97 -13.23
CA GLU A 9 -17.14 -3.62 -12.90
C GLU A 9 -18.61 -3.43 -13.32
N GLN A 10 -18.98 -3.91 -14.52
CA GLN A 10 -20.33 -3.78 -15.06
C GLN A 10 -21.41 -4.59 -14.32
N ASP A 11 -21.02 -5.59 -13.53
CA ASP A 11 -21.96 -6.41 -12.77
C ASP A 11 -22.20 -5.86 -11.36
N ALA A 12 -21.43 -4.83 -10.95
CA ALA A 12 -21.58 -4.21 -9.66
C ALA A 12 -22.92 -3.47 -9.57
N THR A 13 -23.61 -3.62 -8.44
CA THR A 13 -24.89 -2.95 -8.16
C THR A 13 -24.87 -2.23 -6.82
N GLY A 14 -25.84 -1.34 -6.62
CA GLY A 14 -25.99 -0.56 -5.38
C GLY A 14 -24.71 0.20 -5.01
N LYS A 15 -24.35 0.16 -3.72
CA LYS A 15 -23.23 0.93 -3.17
C LYS A 15 -21.88 0.67 -3.84
N ALA A 16 -21.63 -0.55 -4.34
CA ALA A 16 -20.40 -0.88 -5.06
C ALA A 16 -20.27 -0.07 -6.36
N ALA A 17 -21.36 -0.04 -7.14
CA ALA A 17 -21.43 0.67 -8.41
C ALA A 17 -21.20 2.18 -8.21
N ASP A 18 -21.81 2.77 -7.17
CA ASP A 18 -21.64 4.19 -6.86
C ASP A 18 -20.17 4.53 -6.53
N ILE A 19 -19.51 3.70 -5.72
CA ILE A 19 -18.09 3.88 -5.38
C ILE A 19 -17.21 3.74 -6.62
N PHE A 20 -17.46 2.74 -7.47
CA PHE A 20 -16.72 2.51 -8.70
C PHE A 20 -16.87 3.68 -9.69
N ALA A 21 -18.08 4.22 -9.84
CA ALA A 21 -18.32 5.41 -10.67
C ALA A 21 -17.51 6.62 -10.17
N GLY A 22 -17.45 6.82 -8.84
CA GLY A 22 -16.62 7.86 -8.22
C GLY A 22 -15.13 7.69 -8.48
N ILE A 23 -14.60 6.47 -8.32
CA ILE A 23 -13.19 6.16 -8.61
C ILE A 23 -12.89 6.42 -10.08
N LYS A 24 -13.73 5.94 -11.00
CA LYS A 24 -13.55 6.11 -12.44
C LYS A 24 -13.54 7.58 -12.85
N LYS A 25 -14.40 8.40 -12.25
CA LYS A 25 -14.40 9.86 -12.47
C LYS A 25 -13.08 10.51 -12.02
N ALA A 26 -12.50 10.04 -10.92
CA ALA A 26 -11.26 10.61 -10.38
C ALA A 26 -9.98 10.09 -11.07
N MET A 27 -9.97 8.82 -11.49
CA MET A 27 -8.77 8.11 -11.94
C MET A 27 -8.82 7.62 -13.39
N GLY A 28 -9.95 7.82 -14.09
CA GLY A 28 -10.22 7.34 -15.45
C GLY A 28 -10.60 5.86 -15.54
N LYS A 29 -10.24 5.04 -14.55
CA LYS A 29 -10.58 3.62 -14.44
C LYS A 29 -10.65 3.18 -12.98
N VAL A 30 -11.29 2.04 -12.72
CA VAL A 30 -11.25 1.38 -11.41
C VAL A 30 -10.02 0.47 -11.36
N PRO A 31 -9.05 0.70 -10.44
CA PRO A 31 -7.92 -0.22 -10.25
C PRO A 31 -8.41 -1.61 -9.82
N ASN A 32 -7.76 -2.68 -10.30
CA ASN A 32 -8.17 -4.05 -10.01
C ASN A 32 -8.27 -4.35 -8.50
N ALA A 33 -7.35 -3.82 -7.69
CA ALA A 33 -7.43 -3.97 -6.23
C ALA A 33 -8.73 -3.36 -5.66
N TYR A 34 -9.15 -2.19 -6.14
CA TYR A 34 -10.41 -1.58 -5.70
C TYR A 34 -11.62 -2.33 -6.25
N LEU A 35 -11.56 -2.84 -7.48
CA LEU A 35 -12.61 -3.68 -8.04
C LEU A 35 -12.81 -4.94 -7.19
N THR A 36 -11.72 -5.64 -6.83
CA THR A 36 -11.77 -6.81 -5.95
C THR A 36 -12.29 -6.45 -4.56
N ILE A 37 -11.73 -5.43 -3.89
CA ILE A 37 -12.17 -5.07 -2.53
C ILE A 37 -13.64 -4.64 -2.54
N GLY A 38 -14.03 -3.74 -3.45
CA GLY A 38 -15.38 -3.19 -3.51
C GLY A 38 -16.44 -4.19 -3.97
N GLY A 39 -16.06 -5.13 -4.84
CA GLY A 39 -16.96 -6.19 -5.28
C GLY A 39 -17.29 -7.15 -4.14
N HIS A 40 -16.33 -7.45 -3.26
CA HIS A 40 -16.53 -8.33 -2.10
C HIS A 40 -17.03 -7.59 -0.86
N SER A 41 -16.64 -6.33 -0.67
CA SER A 41 -17.04 -5.48 0.46
C SER A 41 -16.98 -3.99 0.10
N PRO A 42 -18.12 -3.41 -0.31
CA PRO A 42 -18.20 -1.97 -0.59
C PRO A 42 -17.84 -1.11 0.62
N ALA A 43 -18.14 -1.58 1.83
CA ALA A 43 -17.79 -0.90 3.07
C ALA A 43 -16.27 -0.86 3.31
N ALA A 44 -15.57 -1.97 3.06
CA ALA A 44 -14.11 -2.02 3.18
C ALA A 44 -13.43 -1.09 2.17
N LEU A 45 -13.90 -1.07 0.92
CA LEU A 45 -13.37 -0.14 -0.09
C LEU A 45 -13.62 1.31 0.31
N GLN A 46 -14.82 1.64 0.79
CA GLN A 46 -15.12 3.00 1.23
C GLN A 46 -14.21 3.45 2.38
N GLN A 47 -13.94 2.57 3.33
CA GLN A 47 -13.03 2.85 4.44
C GLN A 47 -11.59 3.08 3.93
N ALA A 48 -11.09 2.23 3.03
CA ALA A 48 -9.76 2.37 2.45
C ALA A 48 -9.59 3.69 1.69
N LEU A 49 -10.58 4.08 0.88
CA LEU A 49 -10.58 5.36 0.17
C LEU A 49 -10.60 6.55 1.13
N ALA A 50 -11.43 6.49 2.17
CA ALA A 50 -11.49 7.54 3.18
C ALA A 50 -10.16 7.66 3.94
N HIS A 51 -9.51 6.54 4.25
CA HIS A 51 -8.20 6.52 4.89
C HIS A 51 -7.13 7.18 4.00
N ASN A 52 -7.06 6.81 2.72
CA ASN A 52 -6.14 7.43 1.76
C ASN A 52 -6.39 8.94 1.64
N ALA A 53 -7.66 9.37 1.59
CA ALA A 53 -8.00 10.79 1.56
C ALA A 53 -7.56 11.55 2.83
N MET A 54 -7.53 10.88 3.99
CA MET A 54 -7.00 11.48 5.22
C MET A 54 -5.47 11.60 5.21
N LEU A 55 -4.76 10.59 4.69
CA LEU A 55 -3.31 10.67 4.55
C LEU A 55 -2.88 11.86 3.68
N HIS A 56 -3.61 12.13 2.59
CA HIS A 56 -3.38 13.30 1.73
C HIS A 56 -3.66 14.66 2.39
N LYS A 57 -4.36 14.69 3.53
CA LYS A 57 -4.55 15.91 4.33
C LYS A 57 -3.51 16.05 5.46
N GLY A 58 -2.61 15.07 5.59
CA GLY A 58 -1.53 15.08 6.57
C GLY A 58 -0.41 16.06 6.21
N SER A 59 0.66 16.01 6.99
CA SER A 59 1.85 16.86 6.80
C SER A 59 2.82 16.34 5.72
N LEU A 60 2.66 15.10 5.26
CA LEU A 60 3.51 14.52 4.23
C LEU A 60 3.06 14.96 2.84
N SER A 61 4.02 15.34 2.01
CA SER A 61 3.75 15.65 0.61
C SER A 61 3.33 14.40 -0.17
N ALA A 62 2.69 14.59 -1.33
CA ALA A 62 2.34 13.47 -2.21
C ALA A 62 3.59 12.68 -2.65
N GLN A 63 4.73 13.36 -2.86
CA GLN A 63 5.99 12.72 -3.21
C GLN A 63 6.54 11.86 -2.06
N GLN A 64 6.49 12.35 -0.82
CA GLN A 64 6.85 11.59 0.38
C GLN A 64 5.95 10.37 0.59
N LEU A 65 4.64 10.51 0.39
CA LEU A 65 3.69 9.40 0.48
C LEU A 65 3.99 8.32 -0.56
N GLU A 66 4.28 8.68 -1.81
CA GLU A 66 4.62 7.69 -2.84
C GLU A 66 5.97 7.02 -2.60
N ALA A 67 6.97 7.73 -2.08
CA ALA A 67 8.23 7.13 -1.67
C ALA A 67 8.02 6.07 -0.57
N ILE A 68 7.20 6.37 0.45
CA ILE A 68 6.83 5.39 1.50
C ILE A 68 6.09 4.20 0.88
N ASN A 69 5.04 4.46 0.08
CA ASN A 69 4.23 3.41 -0.52
C ASN A 69 5.07 2.44 -1.35
N LEU A 70 5.98 2.98 -2.17
CA LEU A 70 6.88 2.20 -3.01
C LEU A 70 7.83 1.35 -2.16
N SER A 71 8.44 1.95 -1.14
CA SER A 71 9.41 1.29 -0.26
C SER A 71 8.78 0.17 0.59
N VAL A 72 7.56 0.41 1.11
CA VAL A 72 6.77 -0.58 1.86
C VAL A 72 6.27 -1.69 0.93
N SER A 73 5.86 -1.37 -0.30
CA SER A 73 5.41 -2.37 -1.28
C SER A 73 6.52 -3.37 -1.61
N GLU A 74 7.77 -2.90 -1.77
CA GLU A 74 8.93 -3.76 -1.93
C GLU A 74 9.17 -4.62 -0.68
N ALA A 75 9.26 -3.99 0.49
CA ALA A 75 9.59 -4.67 1.74
C ALA A 75 8.56 -5.74 2.16
N THR A 76 7.30 -5.58 1.75
CA THR A 76 6.20 -6.52 2.03
C THR A 76 5.96 -7.53 0.92
N GLY A 77 6.66 -7.43 -0.21
CA GLY A 77 6.48 -8.33 -1.37
C GLY A 77 5.11 -8.18 -2.05
N CYS A 78 4.50 -7.00 -2.00
CA CYS A 78 3.22 -6.76 -2.69
C CYS A 78 3.45 -6.37 -4.16
N ASP A 79 3.47 -7.36 -5.07
CA ASP A 79 3.71 -7.13 -6.52
C ASP A 79 2.74 -6.10 -7.13
N TYR A 80 1.45 -6.20 -6.79
CA TYR A 80 0.44 -5.28 -7.31
C TYR A 80 0.67 -3.84 -6.81
N CYS A 81 0.93 -3.69 -5.51
CA CYS A 81 1.21 -2.40 -4.89
C CYS A 81 2.48 -1.80 -5.50
N LEU A 82 3.52 -2.60 -5.66
CA LEU A 82 4.79 -2.19 -6.23
C LEU A 82 4.61 -1.69 -7.67
N ALA A 83 3.87 -2.40 -8.51
CA ALA A 83 3.58 -1.97 -9.87
C ALA A 83 2.75 -0.66 -9.90
N ALA A 84 1.72 -0.56 -9.05
CA ALA A 84 0.88 0.63 -8.96
C ALA A 84 1.67 1.86 -8.49
N HIS A 85 2.44 1.72 -7.42
CA HIS A 85 3.22 2.81 -6.85
C HIS A 85 4.49 3.13 -7.64
N THR A 86 5.01 2.21 -8.46
CA THR A 86 6.04 2.56 -9.46
C THR A 86 5.49 3.56 -10.49
N LEU A 87 4.26 3.33 -10.99
CA LEU A 87 3.62 4.27 -11.92
C LEU A 87 3.33 5.63 -11.24
N MET A 88 2.87 5.61 -10.00
CA MET A 88 2.55 6.82 -9.26
C MET A 88 3.80 7.60 -8.83
N ALA A 89 4.87 6.92 -8.42
CA ALA A 89 6.17 7.54 -8.14
C ALA A 89 6.74 8.26 -9.37
N LYS A 90 6.61 7.65 -10.56
CA LYS A 90 6.99 8.33 -11.82
C LYS A 90 6.17 9.59 -12.06
N LYS A 91 4.85 9.56 -11.79
CA LYS A 91 3.98 10.75 -11.87
C LYS A 91 4.32 11.80 -10.81
N ALA A 92 4.85 11.39 -9.66
CA ALA A 92 5.34 12.27 -8.60
C ALA A 92 6.73 12.85 -8.88
N GLY A 93 7.30 12.59 -10.07
CA GLY A 93 8.54 13.20 -10.55
C GLY A 93 9.81 12.38 -10.33
N PHE A 94 9.72 11.17 -9.78
CA PHE A 94 10.90 10.32 -9.61
C PHE A 94 11.37 9.72 -10.94
N SER A 95 12.69 9.73 -11.14
CA SER A 95 13.35 9.00 -12.23
C SER A 95 13.32 7.48 -11.97
N SER A 96 13.62 6.69 -12.99
CA SER A 96 13.70 5.22 -12.82
C SER A 96 14.78 4.81 -11.83
N GLU A 97 15.94 5.48 -11.84
CA GLU A 97 17.02 5.25 -10.87
C GLU A 97 16.58 5.58 -9.44
N GLN A 98 15.89 6.70 -9.25
CA GLN A 98 15.34 7.09 -7.96
C GLN A 98 14.29 6.09 -7.46
N ILE A 99 13.40 5.61 -8.33
CA ILE A 99 12.43 4.56 -8.00
C ILE A 99 13.15 3.29 -7.53
N HIS A 100 14.21 2.87 -8.23
CA HIS A 100 15.01 1.72 -7.81
C HIS A 100 15.71 1.94 -6.46
N ALA A 101 16.21 3.14 -6.19
CA ALA A 101 16.79 3.49 -4.89
C ALA A 101 15.74 3.44 -3.76
N LEU A 102 14.56 4.04 -3.98
CA LEU A 102 13.46 4.05 -3.01
C LEU A 102 12.96 2.63 -2.68
N ARG A 103 12.93 1.72 -3.66
CA ARG A 103 12.61 0.30 -3.45
C ARG A 103 13.62 -0.36 -2.49
N ARG A 104 14.91 -0.01 -2.59
CA ARG A 104 15.95 -0.46 -1.64
C ARG A 104 15.91 0.28 -0.30
N GLY A 105 15.05 1.28 -0.12
CA GLY A 105 14.99 2.10 1.08
C GLY A 105 16.12 3.14 1.15
N GLU A 106 16.59 3.61 0.00
CA GLU A 106 17.72 4.55 -0.10
C GLU A 106 17.31 5.79 -0.89
N TYR A 107 17.74 6.97 -0.45
CA TYR A 107 17.55 8.21 -1.21
C TYR A 107 18.61 9.29 -0.92
N ALA A 108 19.77 9.20 -1.54
CA ALA A 108 20.93 10.04 -1.21
C ALA A 108 20.75 11.56 -1.45
N GLU A 109 19.80 11.96 -2.28
CA GLU A 109 19.62 13.36 -2.71
C GLU A 109 18.94 14.23 -1.63
N GLU A 110 18.20 13.62 -0.69
CA GLU A 110 17.46 14.34 0.34
C GLU A 110 17.45 13.55 1.66
N ALA A 111 18.13 14.09 2.67
CA ALA A 111 18.29 13.42 3.97
C ALA A 111 16.95 13.12 4.68
N GLN A 112 15.95 14.00 4.54
CA GLN A 112 14.64 13.79 5.16
C GLN A 112 13.90 12.61 4.49
N LEU A 113 13.86 12.57 3.16
CA LEU A 113 13.20 11.49 2.43
C LEU A 113 13.90 10.14 2.64
N ASP A 114 15.24 10.13 2.67
CA ASP A 114 16.05 8.95 2.98
C ASP A 114 15.70 8.37 4.36
N ALA A 115 15.68 9.23 5.39
CA ALA A 115 15.31 8.83 6.74
C ALA A 115 13.87 8.30 6.80
N LEU A 116 12.95 8.92 6.05
CA LEU A 116 11.55 8.54 6.01
C LEU A 116 11.34 7.14 5.42
N VAL A 117 11.96 6.82 4.29
CA VAL A 117 11.82 5.49 3.66
C VAL A 117 12.50 4.40 4.48
N LYS A 118 13.68 4.67 5.05
CA LYS A 118 14.37 3.75 5.97
C LYS A 118 13.54 3.46 7.21
N PHE A 119 12.93 4.50 7.78
CA PHE A 119 12.04 4.34 8.93
C PHE A 119 10.83 3.48 8.58
N ALA A 120 10.15 3.75 7.45
CA ALA A 120 8.99 2.99 7.02
C ALA A 120 9.32 1.50 6.77
N GLN A 121 10.44 1.21 6.10
CA GLN A 121 10.90 -0.17 5.91
C GLN A 121 11.25 -0.85 7.23
N THR A 122 11.97 -0.16 8.11
CA THR A 122 12.30 -0.70 9.44
C THR A 122 11.02 -1.03 10.20
N LEU A 123 10.04 -0.14 10.20
CA LEU A 123 8.78 -0.33 10.91
C LEU A 123 8.01 -1.56 10.41
N VAL A 124 7.91 -1.76 9.09
CA VAL A 124 7.13 -2.87 8.52
C VAL A 124 7.86 -4.22 8.59
N THR A 125 9.19 -4.21 8.60
CA THR A 125 10.01 -5.43 8.68
C THR A 125 10.38 -5.81 10.10
N THR A 126 10.23 -4.91 11.07
CA THR A 126 10.50 -5.22 12.48
C THR A 126 9.33 -6.00 13.06
N PRO A 127 9.53 -7.27 13.46
CA PRO A 127 8.48 -8.01 14.14
C PRO A 127 8.18 -7.33 15.48
N VAL A 128 6.90 -7.23 15.83
CA VAL A 128 6.49 -6.75 17.16
C VAL A 128 7.04 -7.71 18.19
N ARG A 129 8.14 -7.34 18.84
CA ARG A 129 8.68 -8.12 19.95
C ARG A 129 7.76 -7.96 21.13
N CYS A 130 7.35 -9.08 21.68
CA CYS A 130 6.63 -9.09 22.93
C CYS A 130 7.48 -8.48 24.05
N ARG A 131 6.98 -7.39 24.65
CA ARG A 131 7.65 -6.64 25.72
C ARG A 131 7.98 -7.51 26.95
N LYS A 132 7.26 -8.61 27.16
CA LYS A 132 7.51 -9.63 28.19
C LYS A 132 7.57 -11.02 27.53
N PRO A 133 8.77 -11.57 27.26
CA PRO A 133 8.94 -12.86 26.59
C PRO A 133 8.27 -14.03 27.32
N THR A 134 8.10 -13.92 28.64
CA THR A 134 7.50 -14.95 29.50
C THR A 134 5.97 -14.84 29.61
N SER A 135 5.34 -13.87 28.95
CA SER A 135 3.87 -13.77 28.97
C SER A 135 3.25 -14.88 28.12
N PRO A 136 2.20 -15.58 28.59
CA PRO A 136 1.53 -16.62 27.80
C PRO A 136 0.88 -16.08 26.52
N ARG A 137 0.66 -14.77 26.42
CA ARG A 137 0.21 -14.09 25.18
C ARG A 137 1.28 -13.97 24.09
N CYS A 138 2.51 -14.36 24.40
CA CYS A 138 3.70 -14.20 23.57
C CYS A 138 4.38 -15.53 23.23
N ALA A 139 3.83 -16.65 23.70
CA ALA A 139 4.41 -17.98 23.56
C ALA A 139 4.07 -18.66 22.21
N THR A 140 3.33 -18.00 21.32
CA THR A 140 3.10 -18.54 19.98
C THR A 140 4.36 -18.33 19.14
N PRO A 141 5.02 -19.39 18.66
CA PRO A 141 6.15 -19.22 17.78
C PRO A 141 5.63 -18.57 16.50
N VAL A 142 6.09 -17.36 16.21
CA VAL A 142 6.07 -16.83 14.84
C VAL A 142 6.78 -17.89 14.02
N LEU A 143 6.04 -18.58 13.15
CA LEU A 143 6.59 -19.62 12.29
C LEU A 143 7.87 -19.09 11.67
N ALA A 144 8.99 -19.69 12.04
CA ALA A 144 10.22 -19.59 11.29
C ALA A 144 9.92 -20.16 9.91
N THR A 145 9.66 -19.28 8.93
CA THR A 145 9.66 -19.64 7.52
C THR A 145 11.10 -20.02 7.16
N SER A 146 11.38 -21.31 7.30
CA SER A 146 12.49 -21.99 6.66
C SER A 146 11.99 -22.43 5.29
N ARG A 147 12.43 -21.71 4.26
CA ARG A 147 12.85 -22.20 2.94
C ARG A 147 13.25 -21.02 2.06
#